data_AF-A0A939HGW2-F1
#
_entry.id   AF-A0A939HGW2-F1
#
_cell.length_a   1.000
_cell.length_b   1.000
_cell.length_c   1.000
_cell.angle_alpha   90.00
_cell.angle_beta   90.00
_cell.angle_gamma   90.00
#
_symmetry.space_group_name_H-M   'P 1'
#
loop_
_entity.id
_entity.type
_entity.pdbx_description
1 polymer ?
#
loop_
_entity_poly.entity_id
_entity_poly.type
_entity_poly.pdbx_seq_one_letter_code
_entity_poly.pdbx_strand_id
1 'polypeptide(L)' 'MTRWKYLWRNEFVELRREQRVTGAGWVDDVSPDGTILWIHLAGGRGRVMIHVDDGLDIWRVDPRMLPDRTAPIPARLAS' A
#
# COMPACT_ATOMS: atom_id res chain seq x y z
N MET A 1 -11.04 -9.28 9.42
CA MET A 1 -10.98 -8.10 10.32
C MET A 1 -9.66 -7.40 10.09
N THR A 2 -9.65 -6.50 9.12
CA THR A 2 -8.44 -5.87 8.60
C THR A 2 -7.98 -4.80 9.58
N ARG A 3 -6.75 -4.91 10.10
CA ARG A 3 -6.26 -4.07 11.20
C ARG A 3 -5.40 -2.91 10.66
N TRP A 4 -5.93 -2.14 9.71
CA TRP A 4 -5.20 -1.00 9.12
C TRP A 4 -4.86 0.08 10.13
N LYS A 5 -5.58 0.16 11.26
CA LYS A 5 -5.28 1.06 12.38
C LYS A 5 -3.86 0.94 12.96
N TYR A 6 -3.13 -0.13 12.66
CA TYR A 6 -1.74 -0.29 13.09
C TYR A 6 -0.74 0.18 12.06
N LEU A 7 -1.15 0.50 10.84
CA LEU A 7 -0.30 1.10 9.82
C LEU A 7 0.09 2.50 10.26
N TRP A 8 1.35 2.86 10.02
CA TRP A 8 1.87 4.19 10.31
C TRP A 8 2.10 4.97 9.04
N ARG A 9 1.94 6.30 9.14
CA ARG A 9 2.31 7.22 8.06
C ARG A 9 3.74 6.93 7.63
N ASN A 10 3.96 6.97 6.31
CA ASN A 10 5.22 6.70 5.64
C ASN A 10 5.68 5.22 5.66
N GLU A 11 4.89 4.28 6.18
CA GLU A 11 5.14 2.84 5.96
C GLU A 11 4.91 2.48 4.49
N PHE A 12 5.77 1.62 3.93
CA PHE A 12 5.60 1.10 2.58
C PHE A 12 4.81 -0.21 2.59
N VAL A 13 3.82 -0.29 1.72
CA VAL A 13 2.88 -1.40 1.65
C VAL A 13 2.64 -1.85 0.22
N GLU A 14 2.36 -3.13 0.06
CA GLU A 14 1.80 -3.71 -1.16
C GLU A 14 0.28 -3.78 -1.08
N LEU A 15 -0.36 -3.44 -2.19
CA LEU A 15 -1.79 -3.60 -2.41
C LEU A 15 -1.97 -4.90 -3.18
N ARG A 16 -2.78 -5.81 -2.64
CA ARG A 16 -3.05 -7.11 -3.27
C ARG A 16 -4.54 -7.33 -3.47
N ARG A 17 -4.91 -7.96 -4.57
CA ARG A 17 -6.26 -8.48 -4.82
C ARG A 17 -6.12 -9.95 -5.22
N GLU A 18 -6.85 -10.84 -4.55
CA GLU A 18 -6.82 -12.28 -4.83
C GLU A 18 -5.38 -12.85 -4.90
N GLN A 19 -4.52 -12.44 -3.95
CA GLN A 19 -3.09 -12.80 -3.87
C GLN A 19 -2.18 -12.23 -4.96
N ARG A 20 -2.71 -11.55 -5.98
CA ARG A 20 -1.91 -10.79 -6.95
C ARG A 20 -1.62 -9.40 -6.40
N VAL A 21 -0.37 -8.97 -6.47
CA VAL A 21 -0.02 -7.57 -6.16
C VAL A 21 -0.47 -6.68 -7.31
N THR A 22 -1.33 -5.71 -7.00
CA THR A 22 -1.91 -4.75 -7.96
C THR A 22 -1.22 -3.38 -7.87
N GLY A 23 -0.48 -3.13 -6.80
CA GLY A 23 0.32 -1.94 -6.63
C GLY A 23 1.12 -1.94 -5.35
N ALA A 24 1.89 -0.87 -5.14
CA ALA A 24 2.60 -0.61 -3.90
C ALA A 24 2.72 0.91 -3.69
N GLY A 25 2.96 1.33 -2.47
CA GLY A 25 3.09 2.74 -2.13
C GLY A 25 3.35 2.99 -0.65
N TRP A 26 3.39 4.27 -0.29
CA TRP A 26 3.56 4.71 1.10
C TRP A 26 2.23 5.12 1.70
N VAL A 27 1.96 4.67 2.92
CA VAL A 27 0.82 5.10 3.71
C VAL A 27 0.92 6.61 3.93
N ASP A 28 -0.07 7.34 3.46
CA ASP A 28 -0.17 8.78 3.69
C ASP A 28 -0.89 9.07 4.99
N ASP A 29 -2.05 8.44 5.18
CA ASP A 29 -2.90 8.64 6.35
C ASP A 29 -3.85 7.45 6.55
N VAL A 30 -4.37 7.30 7.76
CA VAL A 30 -5.36 6.27 8.11
C VAL A 30 -6.48 6.94 8.88
N SER A 31 -7.74 6.65 8.54
CA SER A 31 -8.86 7.16 9.31
C SER A 31 -8.81 6.66 10.76
N PRO A 32 -9.35 7.41 11.75
CA PRO A 32 -9.27 7.02 13.16
C PRO A 32 -9.90 5.65 13.48
N ASP A 33 -10.93 5.27 12.73
CA ASP A 33 -11.61 3.98 12.82
C ASP A 33 -10.90 2.85 12.03
N GLY A 34 -9.90 3.19 11.21
CA GLY A 34 -9.11 2.25 10.41
C GLY A 34 -9.85 1.68 9.20
N THR A 35 -10.95 2.30 8.77
CA THR A 35 -11.77 1.84 7.62
C THR A 35 -11.28 2.42 6.29
N ILE A 36 -10.63 3.59 6.32
CA ILE A 36 -10.09 4.28 5.15
C ILE A 36 -8.58 4.42 5.27
N LEU A 37 -7.89 4.09 4.19
CA LEU A 37 -6.45 4.21 4.04
C LEU A 37 -6.13 5.09 2.84
N TRP A 38 -5.24 6.06 3.02
CA TRP A 38 -4.68 6.83 1.92
C TRP A 38 -3.26 6.36 1.62
N ILE A 39 -2.95 6.12 0.35
CA ILE A 39 -1.64 5.65 -0.11
C ILE A 39 -1.13 6.56 -1.24
N HIS A 40 0.11 7.04 -1.11
CA HIS A 40 0.87 7.57 -2.23
C HIS A 40 1.47 6.41 -3.03
N LEU A 41 0.95 6.19 -4.24
CA LEU A 41 1.39 5.10 -5.11
C LEU A 41 2.82 5.32 -5.60
N ALA A 42 3.62 4.25 -5.58
CA ALA A 42 4.95 4.25 -6.15
C ALA A 42 4.94 4.53 -7.67
N GLY A 43 6.07 5.04 -8.17
CA GLY A 43 6.22 5.38 -9.59
C GLY A 43 5.43 6.64 -10.04
N GLY A 44 5.09 7.54 -9.11
CA GLY A 44 4.47 8.83 -9.45
C GLY A 44 2.98 8.73 -9.82
N ARG A 45 2.29 7.64 -9.48
CA ARG A 45 0.87 7.42 -9.83
C ARG A 45 -0.13 8.16 -8.93
N GLY A 46 0.33 9.15 -8.17
CA GLY A 46 -0.51 9.99 -7.31
C GLY A 46 -0.91 9.33 -6.00
N ARG A 47 -2.02 9.78 -5.43
CA ARG A 47 -2.57 9.35 -4.14
C ARG A 47 -3.92 8.68 -4.36
N VAL A 48 -4.17 7.57 -3.66
CA VAL A 48 -5.45 6.84 -3.68
C VAL A 48 -6.04 6.78 -2.29
N MET A 49 -7.37 6.78 -2.23
CA MET A 49 -8.16 6.45 -1.03
C MET A 49 -8.70 5.03 -1.22
N ILE A 50 -8.59 4.20 -0.18
CA ILE A 50 -9.03 2.81 -0.18
C ILE A 50 -9.92 2.58 1.03
N HIS A 51 -11.09 1.99 0.83
CA HIS A 51 -11.97 1.54 1.90
C HIS A 51 -11.74 0.04 2.19
N VAL A 52 -11.96 -0.39 3.44
CA VAL A 52 -11.76 -1.78 3.89
C VAL A 52 -12.57 -2.80 3.09
N ASP A 53 -13.67 -2.36 2.48
CA ASP A 53 -14.57 -3.20 1.67
C ASP A 53 -14.23 -3.19 0.16
N ASP A 54 -13.18 -2.48 -0.28
CA ASP A 54 -12.76 -2.46 -1.70
C ASP A 54 -12.19 -3.81 -2.19
N GLY A 55 -12.04 -4.78 -1.28
CA GLY A 55 -11.49 -6.10 -1.58
C GLY A 55 -9.99 -6.07 -1.88
N LEU A 56 -9.27 -5.15 -1.23
CA LEU A 56 -7.81 -5.06 -1.28
C LEU A 56 -7.22 -5.51 0.06
N ASP A 57 -6.22 -6.39 -0.03
CA ASP A 57 -5.37 -6.76 1.09
C ASP A 57 -4.13 -5.86 1.12
N ILE A 58 -3.82 -5.33 2.31
CA ILE A 58 -2.66 -4.47 2.52
C ILE A 58 -1.57 -5.24 3.25
N TRP A 59 -0.41 -5.36 2.62
CA TRP A 59 0.73 -6.12 3.14
C TRP A 59 1.90 -5.21 3.44
N ARG A 60 2.44 -5.29 4.65
CA ARG A 60 3.70 -4.62 5.01
C ARG A 60 4.85 -5.29 4.27
N VAL A 61 5.70 -4.48 3.66
CA VAL A 61 6.95 -4.95 3.09
C VAL A 61 8.05 -4.71 4.11
N ASP A 62 8.92 -5.70 4.31
CA ASP A 62 10.10 -5.53 5.15
C ASP A 62 10.97 -4.40 4.55
N PRO A 63 11.40 -3.39 5.34
CA PRO A 63 12.27 -2.31 4.87
C PRO A 63 13.54 -2.78 4.16
N ARG A 64 14.04 -3.98 4.47
CA ARG A 64 15.19 -4.59 3.79
C ARG A 64 14.89 -5.02 2.36
N MET A 65 13.62 -5.15 2.03
CA MET A 65 13.10 -5.47 0.70
C MET A 65 12.52 -4.24 -0.01
N LEU A 66 12.58 -3.04 0.60
CA LEU A 66 12.20 -1.83 -0.10
C LEU A 66 13.17 -1.57 -1.26
N PRO A 67 12.68 -1.45 -2.50
CA PRO A 67 13.48 -0.82 -3.53
C PRO A 67 13.71 0.66 -3.14
N ASP A 68 14.76 1.29 -3.66
CA ASP A 68 15.02 2.73 -3.43
C ASP A 68 13.73 3.53 -3.70
N ARG A 69 13.45 4.62 -2.96
CA ARG A 69 12.15 5.33 -3.08
C ARG A 69 11.91 5.89 -4.49
N THR A 70 12.98 6.05 -5.25
CA THR A 70 13.02 6.45 -6.66
C THR A 70 13.04 5.28 -7.64
N ALA A 71 13.26 4.06 -7.17
CA ALA A 71 13.32 2.89 -8.01
C ALA A 71 11.93 2.57 -8.61
N PRO A 72 11.88 2.16 -9.88
CA PRO A 72 10.64 1.77 -10.53
C PRO A 72 10.00 0.59 -9.79
N ILE A 73 8.68 0.50 -9.90
CA ILE A 73 7.88 -0.61 -9.37
C ILE A 73 8.55 -1.92 -9.84
N PRO A 74 9.00 -2.80 -8.92
CA PRO A 74 9.72 -4.00 -9.33
C PRO A 74 8.88 -4.82 -10.31
N ALA A 75 9.50 -5.34 -11.38
CA ALA A 75 8.82 -5.95 -12.52
C ALA A 75 7.82 -7.06 -12.16
N ARG A 76 7.98 -7.68 -10.98
CA ARG A 76 7.02 -8.65 -10.40
C ARG A 76 5.62 -8.05 -10.15
N LEU A 77 5.49 -6.73 -10.20
CA LEU A 77 4.26 -5.95 -9.94
C LEU A 77 3.66 -5.33 -11.22
N ALA A 78 4.25 -5.58 -12.39
CA ALA A 78 3.90 -4.93 -13.67
C ALA A 78 3.02 -5.78 -14.61
N SER A 79 2.42 -6.87 -14.12
CA SER A 79 1.63 -7.85 -14.91
C SER A 79 0.12 -7.75 -14.76
#